data_AF-A0A9P0VPR8-F1
#
_entry.id   AF-A0A9P0VPR8-F1
#
_cell.length_a   1.000
_cell.length_b   1.000
_cell.length_c   1.000
_cell.angle_alpha   90.00
_cell.angle_beta   90.00
_cell.angle_gamma   90.00
#
_symmetry.space_group_name_H-M   'P 1'
#
loop_
_entity.id
_entity.type
_entity.pdbx_description
1 polymer ?
#
loop_
_entity_poly.entity_id
_entity_poly.type
_entity_poly.pdbx_seq_one_letter_code
_entity_poly.pdbx_strand_id
1 'polypeptide(L)'
;MSRAKPKQNLEVCGDCGALDATWASVNKGILLCTPCCSIHRSLGRHISQVKSLLKGSWHPNQLNMVYALNNNGANNIWEHALFENGSKLMKKKPTAKDSINIKQEYIKMKHVQCAFAFRESYEDGLYSVEMSWENSSMQVYAQLTWRPLLGC
;
A
#
# COMPACT_ATOMS: atom_id res chain seq x y z
N MET A 1 -7.42 39.76 -9.08
CA MET A 1 -6.85 38.91 -8.01
C MET A 1 -6.86 37.46 -8.50
N SER A 2 -5.72 36.90 -8.87
CA SER A 2 -5.61 35.50 -9.30
C SER A 2 -5.81 34.60 -8.09
N ARG A 3 -6.89 33.83 -8.10
CA ARG A 3 -7.17 32.81 -7.08
C ARG A 3 -6.03 31.79 -7.12
N ALA A 4 -5.17 31.79 -6.10
CA ALA A 4 -4.16 30.76 -5.93
C ALA A 4 -4.87 29.40 -5.91
N LYS A 5 -4.53 28.52 -6.86
CA LYS A 5 -5.01 27.14 -6.84
C LYS A 5 -4.45 26.50 -5.56
N PRO A 6 -5.28 25.91 -4.69
CA PRO A 6 -4.76 25.20 -3.52
C PRO A 6 -3.77 24.15 -4.02
N LYS A 7 -2.62 24.06 -3.33
CA LYS A 7 -1.56 23.09 -3.58
C LYS A 7 -2.19 21.70 -3.45
N GLN A 8 -2.69 21.15 -4.55
CA GLN A 8 -3.30 19.83 -4.54
C GLN A 8 -2.21 18.87 -4.10
N ASN A 9 -2.46 18.16 -3.00
CA ASN A 9 -1.66 17.01 -2.65
C ASN A 9 -1.74 16.08 -3.87
N LEU A 10 -0.65 15.95 -4.61
CA LEU A 10 -0.63 15.10 -5.80
C LEU A 10 -0.63 13.67 -5.28
N GLU A 11 -1.81 13.07 -5.23
CA GLU A 11 -2.00 11.72 -4.72
C GLU A 11 -1.13 10.75 -5.54
N VAL A 12 -0.16 10.14 -4.87
CA VAL A 12 0.84 9.29 -5.52
C VAL A 12 0.38 7.84 -5.53
N CYS A 13 0.44 7.20 -6.70
CA CYS A 13 0.14 5.79 -6.85
C CYS A 13 1.16 4.94 -6.09
N GLY A 14 0.66 4.11 -5.17
CA GLY A 14 1.45 3.23 -4.32
C GLY A 14 2.28 2.21 -5.10
N ASP A 15 1.91 1.85 -6.33
CA ASP A 15 2.62 0.81 -7.08
C ASP A 15 3.58 1.35 -8.15
N CYS A 16 3.28 2.47 -8.79
CA CYS A 16 4.11 3.00 -9.89
C CYS A 16 4.54 4.47 -9.76
N GLY A 17 4.15 5.15 -8.68
CA GLY A 17 4.55 6.54 -8.44
C GLY A 17 3.88 7.59 -9.33
N ALA A 18 2.86 7.23 -10.12
CA ALA A 18 2.09 8.21 -10.89
C ALA A 18 1.38 9.22 -9.97
N LEU A 19 1.34 10.50 -10.37
CA LEU A 19 0.86 11.62 -9.54
C LEU A 19 -0.67 11.88 -9.65
N ASP A 20 -1.40 10.97 -10.29
CA ASP A 20 -2.82 11.06 -10.63
C ASP A 20 -3.63 9.92 -9.98
N ALA A 21 -3.30 9.56 -8.73
CA ALA A 21 -4.02 8.51 -8.03
C ALA A 21 -5.45 8.96 -7.70
N THR A 22 -6.42 8.37 -8.40
CA THR A 22 -7.86 8.69 -8.30
C THR A 22 -8.68 7.52 -7.77
N TRP A 23 -7.98 6.48 -7.31
CA TRP A 23 -8.53 5.25 -6.76
C TRP A 23 -7.80 4.89 -5.48
N ALA A 24 -8.42 4.06 -4.66
CA ALA A 24 -7.83 3.51 -3.46
C ALA A 24 -8.05 2.01 -3.39
N SER A 25 -7.07 1.28 -2.87
CA SER A 25 -7.27 -0.06 -2.33
C SER A 25 -7.52 0.07 -0.83
N VAL A 26 -8.78 -0.02 -0.43
CA VAL A 26 -9.23 0.26 0.95
C VAL A 26 -8.52 -0.64 1.95
N ASN A 27 -8.48 -1.94 1.68
CA ASN A 27 -7.87 -2.94 2.55
C ASN A 27 -6.33 -2.94 2.54
N LYS A 28 -5.70 -2.14 1.67
CA LYS A 28 -4.24 -2.01 1.61
C LYS A 28 -3.76 -0.64 2.12
N GLY A 29 -4.67 0.32 2.28
CA GLY A 29 -4.34 1.68 2.69
C GLY A 29 -3.51 2.45 1.66
N ILE A 30 -3.60 2.09 0.38
CA ILE A 30 -2.83 2.74 -0.70
C ILE A 30 -3.72 3.36 -1.76
N LEU A 31 -3.19 4.40 -2.42
CA LEU A 31 -3.83 5.05 -3.56
C LEU A 31 -3.28 4.48 -4.87
N LEU A 32 -4.11 4.50 -5.91
CA LEU A 32 -3.85 3.87 -7.20
C LEU A 32 -4.21 4.83 -8.35
N CYS A 33 -3.36 4.88 -9.37
CA CYS A 33 -3.73 5.45 -10.67
C CYS A 33 -4.63 4.48 -11.46
N THR A 34 -5.25 4.96 -12.53
CA THR A 34 -6.21 4.18 -13.33
C THR A 34 -5.63 2.86 -13.89
N PRO A 35 -4.40 2.81 -14.43
CA PRO A 35 -3.80 1.55 -14.88
C PRO A 35 -3.60 0.52 -13.75
N CYS A 36 -3.04 0.93 -12.61
CA CYS A 36 -2.82 0.03 -11.47
C CYS A 36 -4.15 -0.43 -10.85
N CYS A 37 -5.13 0.46 -10.76
CA CYS A 37 -6.50 0.13 -10.37
C CYS A 37 -7.09 -1.01 -11.21
N SER A 38 -6.89 -0.99 -12.53
CA SER A 38 -7.39 -2.03 -13.43
C SER A 38 -6.76 -3.39 -13.14
N ILE A 39 -5.46 -3.41 -12.82
CA ILE A 39 -4.75 -4.63 -12.42
C ILE A 39 -5.27 -5.11 -11.05
N HIS A 40 -5.41 -4.22 -10.07
CA HIS A 40 -5.95 -4.56 -8.75
C HIS A 40 -7.34 -5.20 -8.82
N ARG A 41 -8.20 -4.75 -9.73
CA ARG A 41 -9.52 -5.38 -9.99
C ARG A 41 -9.40 -6.83 -10.42
N SER A 42 -8.40 -7.16 -11.26
CA SER A 42 -8.17 -8.54 -11.72
C SER A 42 -7.63 -9.48 -10.63
N LEU A 43 -7.09 -8.95 -9.52
CA LEU A 43 -6.63 -9.76 -8.39
C LEU A 43 -7.80 -10.34 -7.56
N GLY A 44 -8.97 -9.72 -7.64
CA GLY A 44 -10.14 -10.10 -6.86
C GLY A 44 -10.23 -9.43 -5.48
N ARG A 45 -11.45 -9.32 -4.97
CA ARG A 45 -11.79 -8.53 -3.76
C ARG A 45 -11.18 -9.03 -2.45
N HIS A 46 -10.75 -10.30 -2.40
CA HIS A 46 -10.07 -10.89 -1.26
C HIS A 46 -8.62 -10.38 -1.16
N ILE A 47 -8.03 -9.99 -2.28
CA ILE A 47 -6.69 -9.41 -2.35
C ILE A 47 -6.76 -7.88 -2.30
N SER A 48 -7.57 -7.25 -3.15
CA SER A 48 -7.70 -5.80 -3.22
C SER A 48 -9.14 -5.33 -3.34
N GLN A 49 -9.53 -4.44 -2.43
CA GLN A 49 -10.84 -3.80 -2.40
C GLN A 49 -10.73 -2.39 -2.99
N VAL A 50 -11.00 -2.29 -4.29
CA VAL A 50 -10.81 -1.05 -5.06
C VAL A 50 -12.05 -0.14 -4.99
N LYS A 51 -11.84 1.15 -4.70
CA LYS A 51 -12.88 2.19 -4.71
C LYS A 51 -12.37 3.49 -5.34
N SER A 52 -13.21 4.20 -6.09
CA SER A 52 -12.82 5.49 -6.69
C SER A 52 -12.86 6.59 -5.63
N LEU A 53 -11.87 7.48 -5.64
CA LEU A 53 -11.86 8.70 -4.83
C LEU A 53 -12.79 9.77 -5.42
N LEU A 54 -12.97 9.75 -6.74
CA LEU A 54 -13.76 10.74 -7.48
C LEU A 54 -15.22 10.31 -7.70
N LYS A 55 -15.50 9.00 -7.64
CA LYS A 55 -16.80 8.44 -8.00
C LYS A 55 -17.32 7.52 -6.90
N GLY A 56 -18.46 7.89 -6.29
CA GLY A 56 -19.19 7.07 -5.34
C GLY A 56 -19.26 7.64 -3.93
N SER A 57 -20.20 7.12 -3.14
CA SER A 57 -20.39 7.52 -1.75
C SER A 57 -19.33 6.86 -0.86
N TRP A 58 -18.60 7.66 -0.10
CA TRP A 58 -17.71 7.18 0.96
C TRP A 58 -18.35 7.43 2.30
N HIS A 59 -18.21 6.47 3.21
CA HIS A 59 -18.38 6.77 4.62
C HIS A 59 -17.18 7.65 5.04
N PRO A 60 -17.38 8.83 5.67
CA PRO A 60 -16.29 9.76 5.99
C PRO A 60 -15.14 9.10 6.76
N ASN A 61 -15.46 8.29 7.78
CA ASN A 61 -14.44 7.57 8.55
C ASN A 61 -13.59 6.61 7.70
N GLN A 62 -14.18 5.96 6.70
CA GLN A 62 -13.46 5.03 5.82
C GLN A 62 -12.49 5.78 4.91
N LEU A 63 -12.92 6.93 4.37
CA LEU A 63 -12.06 7.76 3.52
C LEU A 63 -10.90 8.36 4.33
N ASN A 64 -11.21 8.89 5.51
CA ASN A 64 -10.20 9.44 6.43
C ASN A 64 -9.19 8.37 6.85
N MET A 65 -9.65 7.14 7.12
CA MET A 65 -8.78 6.00 7.43
C MET A 65 -7.82 5.71 6.27
N VAL A 66 -8.31 5.64 5.02
CA VAL A 66 -7.46 5.38 3.85
C VAL A 66 -6.38 6.47 3.70
N TYR A 67 -6.75 7.74 3.81
CA TYR A 67 -5.79 8.84 3.73
C TYR A 67 -4.80 8.84 4.90
N ALA A 68 -5.26 8.60 6.12
CA ALA A 68 -4.39 8.52 7.29
C ALA A 68 -3.37 7.38 7.13
N LEU A 69 -3.80 6.18 6.71
CA LEU A 69 -2.90 5.06 6.43
C LEU A 69 -1.91 5.39 5.32
N ASN A 70 -2.38 5.98 4.22
CA ASN A 70 -1.53 6.32 3.09
C ASN A 70 -0.46 7.36 3.48
N ASN A 71 -0.87 8.45 4.13
CA ASN A 71 0.02 9.52 4.60
C ASN A 71 1.02 9.03 5.64
N ASN A 72 0.64 8.04 6.46
CA ASN A 72 1.52 7.42 7.44
C ASN A 72 2.38 6.28 6.85
N GLY A 73 2.44 6.15 5.52
CA GLY A 73 3.37 5.24 4.85
C GLY A 73 2.93 3.78 4.83
N ALA A 74 1.63 3.48 4.80
CA ALA A 74 1.11 2.10 4.69
C ALA A 74 1.73 1.31 3.53
N ASN A 75 2.19 2.00 2.47
CA ASN A 75 2.87 1.35 1.36
C ASN A 75 4.18 0.65 1.78
N ASN A 76 4.86 1.13 2.82
CA ASN A 76 6.10 0.55 3.35
C ASN A 76 5.87 -0.85 3.92
N ILE A 77 4.67 -1.17 4.38
CA ILE A 77 4.33 -2.53 4.84
C ILE A 77 4.46 -3.53 3.68
N TRP A 78 4.03 -3.12 2.50
CA TRP A 78 4.02 -3.94 1.27
C TRP A 78 5.33 -3.85 0.48
N GLU A 79 6.24 -2.94 0.85
CA GLU A 79 7.51 -2.67 0.17
C GLU A 79 8.72 -2.76 1.11
N HIS A 80 8.55 -3.28 2.33
CA HIS A 80 9.57 -3.31 3.38
C HIS A 80 10.91 -3.84 2.88
N ALA A 81 10.89 -5.01 2.24
CA ALA A 81 12.11 -5.67 1.79
C ALA A 81 12.74 -4.98 0.54
N LEU A 82 12.06 -4.02 -0.10
CA LEU A 82 12.70 -3.17 -1.13
C LEU A 82 13.68 -2.17 -0.52
N PHE A 83 13.53 -1.83 0.76
CA PHE A 83 14.39 -0.90 1.48
C PHE A 83 15.52 -1.58 2.26
N GLU A 84 15.44 -2.90 2.47
CA GLU A 84 16.51 -3.65 3.11
C GLU A 84 17.70 -3.88 2.14
N ASN A 85 18.72 -3.05 2.37
CA ASN A 85 20.12 -3.16 1.94
C ASN A 85 20.42 -4.08 0.75
N GLY A 86 20.33 -3.50 -0.45
CA GLY A 86 21.22 -3.88 -1.56
C GLY A 86 20.90 -5.20 -2.28
N SER A 87 19.68 -5.70 -2.19
CA SER A 87 19.26 -6.86 -3.00
C SER A 87 19.23 -6.51 -4.49
N LYS A 88 20.37 -6.70 -5.17
CA LYS A 88 20.50 -6.69 -6.64
C LYS A 88 19.54 -7.68 -7.34
N LEU A 89 18.86 -8.55 -6.58
CA LEU A 89 17.89 -9.53 -7.05
C LEU A 89 16.43 -9.05 -7.04
N MET A 90 16.07 -7.96 -6.35
CA MET A 90 14.67 -7.57 -6.20
C MET A 90 14.23 -6.64 -7.32
N LYS A 91 13.15 -7.03 -8.03
CA LYS A 91 12.56 -6.24 -9.12
C LYS A 91 12.27 -4.84 -8.62
N LYS A 92 12.87 -3.83 -9.27
CA LYS A 92 12.63 -2.42 -8.94
C LYS A 92 11.15 -2.09 -9.10
N LYS A 93 10.66 -1.20 -8.23
CA LYS A 93 9.33 -0.61 -8.34
C LYS A 93 9.15 0.02 -9.73
N PRO A 94 8.07 -0.26 -10.46
CA PRO A 94 7.83 0.34 -11.76
C PRO A 94 7.57 1.84 -11.62
N THR A 95 7.71 2.53 -12.74
CA THR A 95 7.41 3.94 -12.91
C THR A 95 6.06 4.13 -13.61
N ALA A 96 5.55 5.36 -13.60
CA ALA A 96 4.32 5.72 -14.29
C ALA A 96 4.35 5.40 -15.80
N LYS A 97 5.54 5.41 -16.43
CA LYS A 97 5.73 5.19 -17.87
C LYS A 97 5.86 3.72 -18.27
N ASP A 98 6.09 2.83 -17.30
CA ASP A 98 6.26 1.41 -17.60
C ASP A 98 5.00 0.77 -18.16
N SER A 99 5.22 -0.27 -18.96
CA SER A 99 4.15 -1.02 -19.62
C SER A 99 3.22 -1.67 -18.60
N ILE A 100 1.99 -1.94 -19.04
CA ILE A 100 0.99 -2.59 -18.17
C ILE A 100 1.45 -3.97 -17.71
N ASN A 101 2.23 -4.69 -18.53
CA ASN A 101 2.77 -6.01 -18.19
C ASN A 101 3.78 -5.93 -17.05
N ILE A 102 4.68 -4.94 -17.07
CA ILE A 102 5.66 -4.71 -15.99
C ILE A 102 4.93 -4.37 -14.68
N LYS A 103 3.93 -3.47 -14.76
CA LYS A 103 3.11 -3.10 -13.60
C LYS A 103 2.33 -4.30 -13.07
N GLN A 104 1.76 -5.13 -13.94
CA GLN A 104 0.99 -6.31 -13.56
C GLN A 104 1.85 -7.33 -12.81
N GLU A 105 3.04 -7.60 -13.33
CA GLU A 105 3.98 -8.51 -12.69
C GLU A 105 4.38 -8.01 -11.30
N TYR A 106 4.76 -6.73 -11.19
CA TYR A 106 5.11 -6.13 -9.90
C TYR A 106 3.94 -6.17 -8.90
N ILE A 107 2.74 -5.79 -9.32
CA ILE A 107 1.54 -5.77 -8.48
C ILE A 107 1.18 -7.17 -7.97
N LYS A 108 1.35 -8.22 -8.81
CA LYS A 108 1.17 -9.61 -8.37
C LYS A 108 2.20 -10.02 -7.33
N MET A 109 3.49 -9.75 -7.55
CA MET A 109 4.54 -10.04 -6.58
C MET A 109 4.28 -9.35 -5.24
N LYS A 110 3.89 -8.07 -5.29
CA LYS A 110 3.64 -7.24 -4.11
C LYS A 110 2.42 -7.68 -3.31
N HIS A 111 1.28 -7.89 -3.97
CA HIS A 111 -0.02 -8.03 -3.28
C HIS A 111 -0.57 -9.46 -3.23
N VAL A 112 -0.14 -10.34 -4.13
CA VAL A 112 -0.55 -11.76 -4.15
C VAL A 112 0.49 -12.61 -3.44
N GLN A 113 1.76 -12.46 -3.80
CA GLN A 113 2.85 -13.27 -3.24
C GLN A 113 3.45 -12.66 -1.97
N CYS A 114 3.08 -11.41 -1.65
CA CYS A 114 3.62 -10.65 -0.53
C CYS A 114 5.16 -10.70 -0.50
N ALA A 115 5.79 -10.63 -1.68
CA ALA A 115 7.22 -10.88 -1.86
C ALA A 115 8.11 -9.80 -1.26
N PHE A 116 7.56 -8.59 -1.07
CA PHE A 116 8.27 -7.45 -0.49
C PHE A 116 7.71 -7.04 0.87
N ALA A 117 6.69 -7.73 1.36
CA ALA A 117 6.07 -7.40 2.62
C ALA A 117 6.98 -7.81 3.79
N PHE A 118 6.90 -7.08 4.90
CA PHE A 118 7.57 -7.47 6.13
C PHE A 118 7.13 -8.88 6.55
N ARG A 119 8.09 -9.74 6.93
CA ARG A 119 7.84 -11.06 7.51
C ARG A 119 8.61 -11.14 8.82
N GLU A 120 7.88 -11.36 9.91
CA GLU A 120 8.50 -11.61 11.22
C GLU A 120 9.05 -13.05 11.24
N SER A 121 10.36 -13.21 11.45
CA SER A 121 10.95 -14.49 11.81
C SER A 121 10.48 -14.87 13.21
N TYR A 122 9.81 -16.01 13.36
CA TYR A 122 9.35 -16.50 14.66
C TYR A 122 10.48 -16.69 15.70
N GLU A 123 11.74 -16.76 15.25
CA GLU A 123 12.90 -16.87 16.14
C GLU A 123 13.28 -15.54 16.85
N ASP A 124 12.89 -14.38 16.31
CA ASP A 124 13.18 -13.06 16.89
C ASP A 124 12.08 -12.57 17.85
N GLY A 125 10.93 -13.25 17.86
CA GLY A 125 9.72 -12.84 18.60
C GLY A 125 9.76 -13.12 20.10
N LEU A 126 10.65 -14.00 20.59
CA LEU A 126 10.71 -14.30 22.03
C LEU A 126 11.55 -13.29 22.82
N TYR A 127 12.45 -12.55 22.15
CA TYR A 127 13.36 -11.59 22.80
C TYR A 127 12.84 -10.14 22.79
N SER A 128 11.89 -9.82 21.90
CA SER A 128 11.40 -8.44 21.69
C SER A 128 10.14 -8.07 22.47
N VAL A 129 9.40 -9.05 22.99
CA VAL A 129 8.14 -8.85 23.74
C VAL A 129 8.38 -8.13 25.08
N GLU A 130 9.58 -8.23 25.67
CA GLU A 130 9.89 -7.56 26.94
C GLU A 130 10.14 -6.05 26.81
N MET A 131 10.40 -5.51 25.60
CA MET A 131 11.10 -4.20 25.50
C MET A 131 10.40 -3.08 24.71
N SER A 132 9.13 -3.18 24.27
CA SER A 132 8.57 -2.10 23.42
C SER A 132 7.07 -1.79 23.53
N TRP A 133 6.53 -1.69 24.74
CA TRP A 133 5.14 -1.25 24.94
C TRP A 133 4.85 0.23 24.60
N GLU A 134 5.83 1.00 24.12
CA GLU A 134 5.65 2.47 24.01
C GLU A 134 5.86 3.08 22.61
N ASN A 135 6.27 2.31 21.59
CA ASN A 135 6.65 2.94 20.30
C ASN A 135 6.03 2.37 19.01
N SER A 136 5.11 1.40 19.07
CA SER A 136 4.69 0.63 17.89
C SER A 136 3.18 0.53 17.65
N SER A 137 2.40 1.40 18.29
CA SER A 137 0.94 1.25 18.40
C SER A 137 0.17 1.27 17.07
N MET A 138 0.71 1.85 15.98
CA MET A 138 0.05 1.80 14.66
C MET A 138 0.55 0.67 13.76
N GLN A 139 1.83 0.30 13.85
CA GLN A 139 2.39 -0.80 13.05
C GLN A 139 1.88 -2.15 13.56
N VAL A 140 1.84 -2.32 14.89
CA VAL A 140 1.30 -3.52 15.55
C VAL A 140 -0.22 -3.62 15.36
N TYR A 141 -0.95 -2.50 15.39
CA TYR A 141 -2.40 -2.52 15.16
C TYR A 141 -2.75 -2.86 13.70
N ALA A 142 -1.98 -2.37 12.73
CA ALA A 142 -2.08 -2.84 11.35
C ALA A 142 -1.76 -4.35 11.27
N GLN A 143 -0.68 -4.82 11.89
CA GLN A 143 -0.31 -6.24 11.90
C GLN A 143 -1.39 -7.15 12.50
N LEU A 144 -2.03 -6.75 13.61
CA LEU A 144 -3.08 -7.53 14.28
C LEU A 144 -4.43 -7.47 13.54
N THR A 145 -4.77 -6.35 12.90
CA THR A 145 -6.02 -6.20 12.15
C THR A 145 -5.99 -6.86 10.77
N TRP A 146 -4.82 -6.94 10.12
CA TRP A 146 -4.67 -7.55 8.80
C TRP A 146 -4.32 -9.05 8.85
N ARG A 147 -3.83 -9.60 9.98
CA ARG A 147 -3.52 -11.04 10.18
C ARG A 147 -4.64 -12.00 9.74
N PRO A 148 -5.91 -11.82 10.10
CA PRO A 148 -7.00 -12.71 9.66
C PRO A 148 -7.34 -12.60 8.16
N LEU A 149 -6.95 -11.49 7.51
CA LEU A 149 -7.16 -11.24 6.08
C LEU A 149 -5.97 -11.69 5.22
N LEU A 150 -4.85 -12.07 5.84
CA LEU A 150 -3.61 -12.42 5.15
C LEU A 150 -3.56 -13.86 4.65
N GLY A 151 -4.44 -14.76 5.12
CA GLY A 151 -4.75 -16.04 4.46
C GLY A 151 -3.56 -16.85 3.92
N CYS A 152 -2.39 -16.71 4.55
CA CYS A 152 -1.18 -17.50 4.35
C CYS A 152 -0.90 -18.17 5.69
#